data_AF-A0A952WTH6-F1
#
_entry.id   AF-A0A952WTH6-F1
#
_cell.length_a   1.000
_cell.length_b   1.000
_cell.length_c   1.000
_cell.angle_alpha   90.00
_cell.angle_beta   90.00
_cell.angle_gamma   90.00
#
_symmetry.space_group_name_H-M   'P 1'
#
loop_
_entity.id
_entity.type
_entity.pdbx_description
1 polymer ?
#
loop_
_entity_poly.entity_id
_entity_poly.type
_entity_poly.pdbx_seq_one_letter_code
_entity_poly.pdbx_strand_id
1 'polypeptide(L)'
;MLESLEPRKLLALLGVSPLAELPISFYNSSGVMAYDASTGQIDIAATPTAIFLSGGPVPIAATHGDLQIHFRVNASGALVGGVNAGDSTGIGSINANGDDFVVYGAVNLGSGVVTGLLLSGEIVAFGFQDSGGPTDQFDMRFVPTGGLLMPFFAGNKEVGLLLTSEASSFAGSFGESFAGQAKGTFGPMDGPELGNLGGFVYEDDNDNGEIDLGEAGIAGVTVTLTGVNDAGQTVHVVTTTDEFGSYVFHNLRPGTYTITQTQPAGYNDGRDTLGTLGGSAGNDVFFNIVINAGDKGFNYNFGELRESGTGVHSGDTATIGFWQNKNGQNLIKAVNGGQNATVLGNWLASMFPNMYGANAGVHNLAGKTNAQVAQEFITRFKVKGQKLDAQVMAVALACYVTDPTLAGGSMAAQYGFNLSAGGTGARLFNIGNSGAAFGVANGTTLTVLQILQATDSMAVNGVLYFYNPSLRNLANEVYTSINETGDI
;
A
#
# COMPACT_ATOMS: atom_id res chain seq x y z
N MET A 1 -19.71 42.45 -12.88
CA MET A 1 -20.22 42.21 -11.52
C MET A 1 -20.83 40.83 -11.55
N LEU A 2 -20.15 39.85 -10.95
CA LEU A 2 -20.65 38.47 -10.89
C LEU A 2 -21.92 38.43 -10.05
N GLU A 3 -22.93 37.73 -10.55
CA GLU A 3 -24.18 37.44 -9.84
C GLU A 3 -23.89 36.71 -8.52
N SER A 4 -24.61 37.10 -7.47
CA SER A 4 -24.56 36.44 -6.17
C SER A 4 -25.03 35.00 -6.33
N LEU A 5 -24.13 34.04 -6.11
CA LEU A 5 -24.48 32.65 -5.84
C LEU A 5 -25.38 32.62 -4.60
N GLU A 6 -26.68 32.45 -4.81
CA GLU A 6 -27.68 32.31 -3.77
C GLU A 6 -27.44 31.07 -2.88
N PRO A 7 -27.99 31.06 -1.64
CA PRO A 7 -27.56 30.20 -0.55
C PRO A 7 -28.08 28.77 -0.72
N ARG A 8 -27.26 27.92 -1.36
CA ARG A 8 -27.31 26.45 -1.20
C ARG A 8 -25.89 25.96 -0.97
N LYS A 9 -25.37 26.13 0.24
CA LYS A 9 -23.93 25.94 0.48
C LYS A 9 -23.46 24.50 0.72
N LEU A 10 -24.25 23.45 0.50
CA LEU A 10 -23.72 22.09 0.69
C LEU A 10 -24.19 21.04 -0.32
N LEU A 11 -25.50 20.82 -0.51
CA LEU A 11 -25.95 19.64 -1.26
C LEU A 11 -25.73 19.71 -2.77
N ALA A 12 -25.75 20.90 -3.38
CA ALA A 12 -25.50 21.04 -4.82
C ALA A 12 -23.99 21.00 -5.19
N LEU A 13 -23.11 21.33 -4.24
CA LEU A 13 -21.66 21.44 -4.49
C LEU A 13 -20.93 20.10 -4.34
N LEU A 14 -21.52 19.14 -3.61
CA LEU A 14 -20.96 17.80 -3.39
C LEU A 14 -21.44 16.75 -4.41
N GLY A 15 -22.26 17.13 -5.40
CA GLY A 15 -22.84 16.18 -6.36
C GLY A 15 -23.90 15.24 -5.77
N VAL A 16 -24.27 15.43 -4.49
CA VAL A 16 -25.23 14.60 -3.77
C VAL A 16 -26.58 15.31 -3.77
N SER A 17 -27.40 15.02 -4.78
CA SER A 17 -28.78 15.50 -4.78
C SER A 17 -29.53 14.76 -3.66
N PRO A 18 -30.08 15.47 -2.65
CA PRO A 18 -31.08 14.84 -1.80
C PRO A 18 -32.21 14.53 -2.76
N LEU A 19 -32.50 13.25 -2.95
CA LEU A 19 -33.58 12.75 -3.81
C LEU A 19 -34.74 13.75 -3.81
N ALA A 20 -34.88 14.48 -4.91
CA ALA A 20 -35.64 15.73 -4.99
C ALA A 20 -37.17 15.56 -4.83
N GLU A 21 -37.64 14.41 -4.36
CA GLU A 21 -39.05 14.02 -4.42
C GLU A 21 -39.48 13.09 -3.26
N LEU A 22 -39.14 13.40 -2.00
CA LEU A 22 -39.79 12.76 -0.85
C LEU A 22 -40.80 13.73 -0.18
N PRO A 23 -42.10 13.37 -0.10
CA PRO A 23 -43.10 14.20 0.58
C PRO A 23 -42.90 14.23 2.10
N ILE A 24 -43.10 15.41 2.70
CA ILE A 24 -42.78 15.80 4.07
C ILE A 24 -43.58 15.03 5.13
N SER A 25 -42.95 14.48 6.19
CA SER A 25 -43.35 14.69 7.61
C SER A 25 -42.65 13.79 8.66
N PHE A 26 -41.88 14.43 9.56
CA PHE A 26 -42.08 14.30 11.01
C PHE A 26 -42.79 15.57 11.50
N TYR A 27 -44.04 15.47 11.97
CA TYR A 27 -44.71 16.61 12.63
C TYR A 27 -45.74 16.17 13.67
N ASN A 28 -45.58 16.72 14.87
CA ASN A 28 -46.68 17.30 15.63
C ASN A 28 -46.34 18.78 15.91
N SER A 29 -47.29 19.55 16.46
CA SER A 29 -47.15 20.99 16.75
C SER A 29 -46.17 21.34 17.87
N SER A 30 -45.26 20.43 18.23
CA SER A 30 -44.40 20.52 19.41
C SER A 30 -42.92 20.35 19.10
N GLY A 31 -42.51 20.11 17.85
CA GLY A 31 -41.09 20.05 17.48
C GLY A 31 -40.39 21.41 17.67
N VAL A 32 -39.19 21.42 18.22
CA VAL A 32 -38.41 22.64 18.52
C VAL A 32 -36.99 22.50 17.96
N MET A 33 -36.49 23.59 17.41
CA MET A 33 -35.08 23.83 17.12
C MET A 33 -34.62 25.06 17.89
N ALA A 34 -33.45 24.99 18.51
CA ALA A 34 -32.84 26.12 19.20
C ALA A 34 -31.33 26.17 18.93
N TYR A 35 -30.80 27.38 18.87
CA TYR A 35 -29.37 27.67 18.82
C TYR A 35 -28.99 28.64 19.95
N ASP A 36 -27.93 28.33 20.69
CA ASP A 36 -27.34 29.20 21.69
C ASP A 36 -25.99 29.75 21.20
N ALA A 37 -25.92 31.05 20.91
CA ALA A 37 -24.71 31.70 20.42
C ALA A 37 -23.56 31.73 21.46
N SER A 38 -23.86 31.60 22.76
CA SER A 38 -22.83 31.61 23.80
C SER A 38 -22.03 30.30 23.86
N THR A 39 -22.69 29.19 23.53
CA THR A 39 -22.09 27.85 23.49
C THR A 39 -21.80 27.39 22.07
N GLY A 40 -22.46 27.96 21.07
CA GLY A 40 -22.46 27.49 19.69
C GLY A 40 -23.34 26.26 19.46
N GLN A 41 -24.16 25.87 20.44
CA GLN A 41 -24.94 24.61 20.43
C GLN A 41 -26.24 24.75 19.63
N ILE A 42 -26.55 23.75 18.81
CA ILE A 42 -27.83 23.53 18.16
C ILE A 42 -28.48 22.30 18.77
N ASP A 43 -29.73 22.46 19.21
CA ASP A 43 -30.56 21.39 19.76
C ASP A 43 -31.86 21.27 18.96
N ILE A 44 -32.20 20.06 18.57
CA ILE A 44 -33.45 19.75 17.88
C ILE A 44 -34.13 18.61 18.62
N ALA A 45 -35.39 18.84 19.00
CA ALA A 45 -36.24 17.83 19.61
C ALA A 45 -37.59 17.77 18.90
N ALA A 46 -38.00 16.59 18.44
CA ALA A 46 -39.26 16.42 17.74
C ALA A 46 -39.87 15.03 17.97
N THR A 47 -41.10 14.85 17.49
CA THR A 47 -41.78 13.54 17.48
C THR A 47 -41.78 12.98 16.06
N PRO A 48 -40.99 11.95 15.76
CA PRO A 48 -40.97 11.36 14.44
C PRO A 48 -42.28 10.60 14.16
N THR A 49 -42.91 10.86 13.02
CA THR A 49 -44.16 10.18 12.62
C THR A 49 -43.93 9.09 11.57
N ALA A 50 -42.84 9.18 10.82
CA ALA A 50 -42.41 8.18 9.85
C ALA A 50 -40.91 8.28 9.56
N ILE A 51 -40.33 7.18 9.08
CA ILE A 51 -38.99 7.12 8.46
C ILE A 51 -39.14 6.65 7.02
N PHE A 52 -38.40 7.25 6.09
CA PHE A 52 -38.42 6.81 4.69
C PHE A 52 -37.35 5.76 4.46
N LEU A 53 -37.73 4.60 3.92
CA LEU A 53 -36.82 3.55 3.48
C LEU A 53 -36.99 3.31 1.97
N SER A 54 -36.21 2.40 1.37
CA SER A 54 -36.27 2.10 -0.07
C SER A 54 -37.65 1.63 -0.57
N GLY A 55 -38.56 1.25 0.32
CA GLY A 55 -39.95 0.88 0.03
C GLY A 55 -40.99 1.98 0.27
N GLY A 56 -40.57 3.20 0.66
CA GLY A 56 -41.46 4.32 1.00
C GLY A 56 -41.50 4.64 2.51
N PRO A 57 -42.45 5.49 2.95
CA PRO A 57 -42.59 5.87 4.35
C PRO A 57 -43.03 4.69 5.21
N VAL A 58 -42.34 4.47 6.32
CA VAL A 58 -42.69 3.51 7.35
C VAL A 58 -43.11 4.28 8.61
N PRO A 59 -44.36 4.16 9.08
CA PRO A 59 -44.82 4.88 10.27
C PRO A 59 -44.00 4.53 11.51
N ILE A 60 -43.69 5.55 12.30
CA ILE A 60 -43.08 5.42 13.62
C ILE A 60 -44.15 5.74 14.67
N ALA A 61 -44.35 4.83 15.62
CA ALA A 61 -45.05 5.13 16.86
C ALA A 61 -44.02 5.62 17.90
N ALA A 62 -44.02 6.92 18.15
CA ALA A 62 -43.06 7.60 19.04
C ALA A 62 -43.76 8.58 19.99
N THR A 63 -43.09 8.91 21.08
CA THR A 63 -43.44 9.96 22.04
C THR A 63 -42.65 11.26 21.81
N HIS A 64 -43.05 12.33 22.49
CA HIS A 64 -42.36 13.61 22.37
C HIS A 64 -40.93 13.54 22.91
N GLY A 65 -39.95 13.97 22.09
CA GLY A 65 -38.53 13.90 22.41
C GLY A 65 -37.80 12.68 21.85
N ASP A 66 -38.49 11.82 21.10
CA ASP A 66 -37.88 10.58 20.58
C ASP A 66 -36.97 10.81 19.36
N LEU A 67 -37.06 11.95 18.66
CA LEU A 67 -36.00 12.43 17.75
C LEU A 67 -35.22 13.51 18.48
N GLN A 68 -33.92 13.29 18.68
CA GLN A 68 -33.01 14.28 19.25
C GLN A 68 -31.77 14.46 18.38
N ILE A 69 -31.36 15.71 18.20
CA ILE A 69 -30.15 16.07 17.47
C ILE A 69 -29.42 17.16 18.25
N HIS A 70 -28.13 16.97 18.47
CA HIS A 70 -27.30 17.87 19.27
C HIS A 70 -25.94 18.07 18.58
N PHE A 71 -25.53 19.31 18.32
CA PHE A 71 -24.20 19.58 17.76
C PHE A 71 -23.77 21.02 17.98
N ARG A 72 -22.54 21.39 17.60
CA ARG A 72 -22.10 22.80 17.63
C ARG A 72 -21.60 23.32 16.30
N VAL A 73 -21.81 24.61 16.10
CA VAL A 73 -21.29 25.39 14.99
C VAL A 73 -20.55 26.62 15.49
N ASN A 74 -19.56 27.09 14.73
CA ASN A 74 -18.90 28.37 15.01
C ASN A 74 -19.73 29.55 14.48
N ALA A 75 -19.27 30.78 14.73
CA ALA A 75 -19.97 32.00 14.29
C ALA A 75 -20.16 32.09 12.76
N SER A 76 -19.41 31.32 11.97
CA SER A 76 -19.58 31.23 10.51
C SER A 76 -20.56 30.14 10.06
N GLY A 77 -21.12 29.38 11.00
CA GLY A 77 -22.01 28.24 10.73
C GLY A 77 -21.28 26.95 10.31
N ALA A 78 -19.94 26.90 10.43
CA ALA A 78 -19.20 25.67 10.18
C ALA A 78 -19.34 24.74 11.39
N LEU A 79 -19.56 23.45 11.14
CA LEU A 79 -19.58 22.40 12.15
C LEU A 79 -18.26 22.37 12.94
N VAL A 80 -18.34 22.29 14.26
CA VAL A 80 -17.17 22.35 15.17
C VAL A 80 -16.94 21.04 15.93
N GLY A 81 -17.94 20.17 16.04
CA GLY A 81 -17.90 19.07 17.01
C GLY A 81 -18.69 19.40 18.28
N GLY A 82 -18.92 18.39 19.10
CA GLY A 82 -20.02 18.34 20.06
C GLY A 82 -20.01 19.15 21.33
N VAL A 83 -21.07 18.88 22.10
CA VAL A 83 -21.40 19.46 23.40
C VAL A 83 -20.55 18.79 24.49
N ASN A 84 -19.90 19.59 25.35
CA ASN A 84 -19.03 19.07 26.42
C ASN A 84 -19.77 18.08 27.34
N ALA A 85 -19.02 17.06 27.81
CA ALA A 85 -19.46 16.03 28.75
C ALA A 85 -20.23 16.60 29.96
N GLY A 86 -21.50 16.18 30.13
CA GLY A 86 -22.34 16.63 31.24
C GLY A 86 -23.85 16.49 31.06
N ASP A 87 -24.35 15.91 29.96
CA ASP A 87 -25.80 15.66 29.83
C ASP A 87 -26.25 14.58 30.83
N SER A 88 -27.02 15.02 31.81
CA SER A 88 -27.55 14.23 32.92
C SER A 88 -29.04 13.97 32.78
N THR A 89 -29.59 14.07 31.56
CA THR A 89 -30.93 13.59 31.26
C THR A 89 -30.87 12.50 30.20
N GLY A 90 -30.86 11.22 30.63
CA GLY A 90 -30.76 10.04 29.76
C GLY A 90 -31.74 10.06 28.58
N ILE A 91 -31.45 9.38 27.45
CA ILE A 91 -31.12 7.94 27.32
C ILE A 91 -30.26 7.68 26.03
N GLY A 92 -29.16 6.92 26.16
CA GLY A 92 -28.62 6.07 25.07
C GLY A 92 -27.27 6.39 24.38
N SER A 93 -26.26 6.84 25.14
CA SER A 93 -24.82 6.92 24.81
C SER A 93 -24.38 7.02 23.33
N ILE A 94 -24.08 8.24 22.87
CA ILE A 94 -23.11 8.51 21.81
C ILE A 94 -21.79 8.97 22.47
N ASN A 95 -20.66 8.77 21.78
CA ASN A 95 -19.31 8.75 22.35
C ASN A 95 -18.75 10.16 22.66
N ALA A 96 -17.48 10.23 23.08
CA ALA A 96 -16.82 11.38 23.72
C ALA A 96 -16.77 12.71 22.92
N ASN A 97 -17.35 12.77 21.73
CA ASN A 97 -17.24 13.90 20.80
C ASN A 97 -18.54 14.70 20.59
N GLY A 98 -19.71 14.25 21.09
CA GLY A 98 -20.93 15.05 21.37
C GLY A 98 -21.76 15.65 20.20
N ASP A 99 -21.61 15.16 18.96
CA ASP A 99 -22.42 15.56 17.79
C ASP A 99 -23.37 14.41 17.38
N ASP A 100 -24.57 14.44 17.91
CA ASP A 100 -25.40 13.25 18.11
C ASP A 100 -26.71 13.32 17.34
N PHE A 101 -27.10 12.23 16.68
CA PHE A 101 -28.44 11.99 16.14
C PHE A 101 -29.02 10.72 16.74
N VAL A 102 -30.21 10.78 17.33
CA VAL A 102 -30.93 9.61 17.84
C VAL A 102 -32.40 9.64 17.46
N VAL A 103 -32.93 8.46 17.16
CA VAL A 103 -34.35 8.21 16.91
C VAL A 103 -34.81 7.01 17.72
N TYR A 104 -35.78 7.22 18.60
CA TYR A 104 -36.50 6.19 19.32
C TYR A 104 -37.90 5.98 18.76
N GLY A 105 -38.49 4.83 19.07
CA GLY A 105 -39.89 4.54 18.81
C GLY A 105 -40.14 3.09 18.47
N ALA A 106 -41.30 2.81 17.89
CA ALA A 106 -41.69 1.52 17.37
C ALA A 106 -42.05 1.58 15.88
N VAL A 107 -41.55 0.61 15.10
CA VAL A 107 -41.72 0.54 13.64
C VAL A 107 -42.17 -0.85 13.24
N ASN A 108 -43.17 -0.95 12.37
CA ASN A 108 -43.57 -2.22 11.75
C ASN A 108 -42.92 -2.37 10.37
N LEU A 109 -42.02 -3.35 10.24
CA LEU A 109 -41.24 -3.60 9.02
C LEU A 109 -41.90 -4.63 8.08
N GLY A 110 -43.16 -4.99 8.33
CA GLY A 110 -43.88 -6.06 7.61
C GLY A 110 -43.46 -7.48 8.05
N SER A 111 -42.21 -7.67 8.46
CA SER A 111 -41.68 -8.90 9.09
C SER A 111 -41.91 -8.96 10.61
N GLY A 112 -42.31 -7.85 11.24
CA GLY A 112 -42.51 -7.72 12.67
C GLY A 112 -42.39 -6.27 13.13
N VAL A 113 -42.70 -6.04 14.41
CA VAL A 113 -42.54 -4.73 15.07
C VAL A 113 -41.21 -4.72 15.81
N VAL A 114 -40.40 -3.68 15.56
CA VAL A 114 -39.19 -3.36 16.32
C VAL A 114 -39.46 -2.16 17.22
N THR A 115 -38.89 -2.12 18.43
CA THR A 115 -39.12 -1.04 19.40
C THR A 115 -37.84 -0.75 20.18
N GLY A 116 -37.51 0.53 20.36
CA GLY A 116 -36.32 0.98 21.09
C GLY A 116 -35.56 2.05 20.31
N LEU A 117 -34.23 2.04 20.40
CA LEU A 117 -33.35 2.88 19.58
C LEU A 117 -33.43 2.40 18.12
N LEU A 118 -34.11 3.17 17.28
CA LEU A 118 -34.29 2.85 15.87
C LEU A 118 -33.04 3.21 15.07
N LEU A 119 -32.43 4.36 15.35
CA LEU A 119 -31.24 4.84 14.65
C LEU A 119 -30.42 5.75 15.56
N SER A 120 -29.11 5.61 15.52
CA SER A 120 -28.16 6.59 16.06
C SER A 120 -27.10 6.93 15.01
N GLY A 121 -26.51 8.11 15.08
CA GLY A 121 -25.49 8.52 14.13
C GLY A 121 -24.72 9.76 14.56
N GLU A 122 -23.66 10.04 13.80
CA GLU A 122 -22.77 11.20 13.97
C GLU A 122 -23.04 12.20 12.85
N ILE A 123 -23.09 13.49 13.17
CA ILE A 123 -23.23 14.56 12.17
C ILE A 123 -21.91 14.72 11.42
N VAL A 124 -21.99 14.76 10.09
CA VAL A 124 -20.81 14.91 9.22
C VAL A 124 -20.93 16.09 8.28
N ALA A 125 -22.09 16.74 8.22
CA ALA A 125 -22.31 17.93 7.41
C ALA A 125 -23.53 18.71 7.91
N PHE A 126 -23.45 20.05 7.86
CA PHE A 126 -24.53 20.96 8.22
C PHE A 126 -24.56 22.16 7.26
N GLY A 127 -25.76 22.52 6.81
CA GLY A 127 -26.03 23.67 5.96
C GLY A 127 -27.30 24.40 6.41
N PHE A 128 -27.43 25.65 5.96
CA PHE A 128 -28.54 26.52 6.32
C PHE A 128 -28.86 27.52 5.20
N GLN A 129 -30.10 27.99 5.20
CA GLN A 129 -30.59 29.05 4.32
C GLN A 129 -31.62 29.89 5.08
N ASP A 130 -31.33 31.19 5.20
CA ASP A 130 -32.29 32.20 5.66
C ASP A 130 -33.20 32.58 4.49
N SER A 131 -34.51 32.51 4.68
CA SER A 131 -35.49 32.89 3.64
C SER A 131 -35.78 34.39 3.61
N GLY A 132 -35.34 35.15 4.62
CA GLY A 132 -35.76 36.52 4.89
C GLY A 132 -37.18 36.63 5.46
N GLY A 133 -37.81 35.50 5.79
CA GLY A 133 -39.16 35.38 6.32
C GLY A 133 -39.22 34.54 7.61
N PRO A 134 -40.41 34.16 8.07
CA PRO A 134 -40.57 33.43 9.35
C PRO A 134 -40.20 31.94 9.26
N THR A 135 -39.57 31.50 8.17
CA THR A 135 -39.30 30.09 7.89
C THR A 135 -37.91 29.89 7.32
N ASP A 136 -37.04 29.14 7.98
CA ASP A 136 -35.66 28.93 7.51
C ASP A 136 -35.39 27.46 7.22
N GLN A 137 -34.44 27.20 6.33
CA GLN A 137 -34.07 25.84 5.96
C GLN A 137 -32.72 25.45 6.55
N PHE A 138 -32.63 24.20 6.99
CA PHE A 138 -31.42 23.59 7.51
C PHE A 138 -31.28 22.19 6.93
N ASP A 139 -30.08 21.84 6.51
CA ASP A 139 -29.75 20.52 5.99
C ASP A 139 -28.65 19.88 6.82
N MET A 140 -28.77 18.58 7.05
CA MET A 140 -27.82 17.81 7.84
C MET A 140 -27.57 16.45 7.19
N ARG A 141 -26.35 15.95 7.36
CA ARG A 141 -25.95 14.61 6.94
C ARG A 141 -25.36 13.86 8.13
N PHE A 142 -25.73 12.61 8.27
CA PHE A 142 -25.31 11.76 9.38
C PHE A 142 -24.76 10.43 8.88
N VAL A 143 -23.73 9.94 9.56
CA VAL A 143 -23.26 8.56 9.41
C VAL A 143 -23.92 7.70 10.50
N PRO A 144 -24.73 6.71 10.15
CA PRO A 144 -25.33 5.81 11.12
C PRO A 144 -24.27 5.05 11.93
N THR A 145 -24.41 5.03 13.26
CA THR A 145 -23.50 4.34 14.19
C THR A 145 -24.18 3.18 14.94
N GLY A 146 -25.51 3.10 14.90
CA GLY A 146 -26.26 2.09 15.64
C GLY A 146 -27.78 2.18 15.45
N GLY A 147 -28.49 1.33 16.18
CA GLY A 147 -29.96 1.23 16.15
C GLY A 147 -30.51 0.06 15.34
N LEU A 148 -31.79 -0.23 15.59
CA LEU A 148 -32.49 -1.40 15.04
C LEU A 148 -32.72 -1.33 13.52
N LEU A 149 -32.60 -0.15 12.91
CA LEU A 149 -32.79 0.06 11.47
C LEU A 149 -31.49 0.08 10.67
N MET A 150 -30.32 -0.08 11.31
CA MET A 150 -29.01 -0.13 10.63
C MET A 150 -28.94 -1.02 9.37
N PRO A 151 -29.55 -2.23 9.34
CA PRO A 151 -29.51 -3.09 8.15
C PRO A 151 -30.11 -2.46 6.89
N PHE A 152 -30.99 -1.46 7.02
CA PHE A 152 -31.60 -0.75 5.89
C PHE A 152 -30.71 0.36 5.32
N PHE A 153 -29.60 0.69 6.01
CA PHE A 153 -28.60 1.68 5.62
C PHE A 153 -27.24 1.04 5.23
N ALA A 154 -27.25 -0.25 4.85
CA ALA A 154 -26.06 -0.93 4.36
C ALA A 154 -25.58 -0.38 3.00
N GLY A 155 -24.26 -0.46 2.74
CA GLY A 155 -23.65 -0.08 1.46
C GLY A 155 -23.28 1.40 1.33
N ASN A 156 -22.71 2.01 2.39
CA ASN A 156 -22.33 3.42 2.47
C ASN A 156 -23.48 4.41 2.39
N LYS A 157 -24.68 4.02 2.82
CA LYS A 157 -25.80 4.96 2.90
C LYS A 157 -25.63 5.82 4.15
N GLU A 158 -25.71 7.12 3.94
CA GLU A 158 -25.80 8.11 5.01
C GLU A 158 -27.27 8.41 5.27
N VAL A 159 -27.56 9.19 6.31
CA VAL A 159 -28.89 9.73 6.56
C VAL A 159 -28.85 11.20 6.18
N GLY A 160 -29.75 11.62 5.29
CA GLY A 160 -29.98 13.02 5.01
C GLY A 160 -31.15 13.51 5.83
N LEU A 161 -31.07 14.73 6.37
CA LEU A 161 -32.18 15.43 6.99
C LEU A 161 -32.31 16.82 6.38
N LEU A 162 -33.53 17.13 5.95
CA LEU A 162 -33.92 18.47 5.52
C LEU A 162 -34.96 18.99 6.50
N LEU A 163 -34.67 20.12 7.14
CA LEU A 163 -35.47 20.76 8.15
C LEU A 163 -35.91 22.14 7.69
N THR A 164 -37.16 22.47 7.96
CA THR A 164 -37.75 23.79 7.91
C THR A 164 -38.05 24.21 9.35
N SER A 165 -37.41 25.28 9.79
CA SER A 165 -37.69 25.93 11.06
C SER A 165 -38.84 26.90 10.85
N GLU A 166 -40.04 26.60 11.35
CA GLU A 166 -41.21 27.50 11.28
C GLU A 166 -41.21 28.47 12.46
N ALA A 167 -41.75 29.69 12.27
CA ALA A 167 -41.67 30.78 13.25
C ALA A 167 -40.23 31.02 13.75
N SER A 168 -39.27 30.87 12.83
CA SER A 168 -37.85 30.96 13.09
C SER A 168 -37.44 32.40 13.38
N SER A 169 -36.54 32.58 14.36
CA SER A 169 -35.88 33.86 14.63
C SER A 169 -34.45 33.91 14.07
N PHE A 170 -34.07 33.00 13.17
CA PHE A 170 -32.75 32.99 12.55
C PHE A 170 -32.60 34.15 11.57
N ALA A 171 -31.48 34.87 11.66
CA ALA A 171 -31.22 36.08 10.87
C ALA A 171 -30.02 35.89 9.92
N GLY A 172 -29.86 34.67 9.39
CA GLY A 172 -28.81 34.34 8.42
C GLY A 172 -27.39 34.28 8.99
N SER A 173 -27.21 34.33 10.31
CA SER A 173 -25.90 34.21 10.96
C SER A 173 -26.00 33.57 12.34
N PHE A 174 -24.87 33.02 12.81
CA PHE A 174 -24.73 32.37 14.12
C PHE A 174 -24.13 33.32 15.15
N GLY A 175 -24.37 34.63 15.01
CA GLY A 175 -23.93 35.65 15.96
C GLY A 175 -24.87 35.83 17.15
N GLU A 176 -26.14 35.42 17.01
CA GLU A 176 -27.19 35.56 18.02
C GLU A 176 -27.95 34.24 18.17
N SER A 177 -28.46 33.98 19.38
CA SER A 177 -29.29 32.81 19.67
C SER A 177 -30.62 32.90 18.92
N PHE A 178 -31.11 31.77 18.41
CA PHE A 178 -32.40 31.70 17.72
C PHE A 178 -33.19 30.47 18.12
N ALA A 179 -34.49 30.50 17.87
CA ALA A 179 -35.36 29.34 18.05
C ALA A 179 -36.44 29.31 16.97
N GLY A 180 -37.04 28.14 16.80
CA GLY A 180 -38.18 27.93 15.92
C GLY A 180 -38.78 26.54 16.12
N GLN A 181 -39.81 26.25 15.35
CA GLN A 181 -40.47 24.95 15.33
C GLN A 181 -39.79 24.04 14.32
N ALA A 182 -39.38 22.85 14.73
CA ALA A 182 -38.70 21.90 13.88
C ALA A 182 -39.68 21.03 13.07
N LYS A 183 -39.60 21.11 11.74
CA LYS A 183 -40.34 20.26 10.81
C LYS A 183 -39.43 19.79 9.69
N GLY A 184 -39.50 18.53 9.28
CA GLY A 184 -38.61 18.06 8.23
C GLY A 184 -38.86 16.64 7.77
N THR A 185 -37.86 16.14 7.04
CA THR A 185 -37.78 14.76 6.55
C THR A 185 -36.39 14.21 6.78
N PHE A 186 -36.32 12.92 7.12
CA PHE A 186 -35.05 12.19 7.15
C PHE A 186 -35.21 10.84 6.46
N GLY A 187 -34.12 10.35 5.88
CA GLY A 187 -34.10 9.09 5.15
C GLY A 187 -32.70 8.75 4.64
N PRO A 188 -32.53 7.56 4.03
CA PRO A 188 -31.28 7.16 3.42
C PRO A 188 -30.94 8.09 2.27
N MET A 189 -29.69 8.50 2.23
CA MET A 189 -29.05 9.14 1.09
C MET A 189 -27.85 8.32 0.67
N ASP A 190 -27.51 8.36 -0.61
CA ASP A 190 -26.28 7.75 -1.09
C ASP A 190 -25.10 8.52 -0.47
N GLY A 191 -24.18 7.80 0.17
CA GLY A 191 -22.94 8.39 0.66
C GLY A 191 -22.01 8.76 -0.49
N PRO A 192 -20.84 9.35 -0.21
CA PRO A 192 -19.90 9.70 -1.25
C PRO A 192 -19.44 8.45 -2.00
N GLU A 193 -19.20 8.59 -3.31
CA GLU A 193 -18.59 7.52 -4.08
C GLU A 193 -17.21 7.20 -3.49
N LEU A 194 -16.95 5.92 -3.20
CA LEU A 194 -15.73 5.51 -2.52
C LEU A 194 -14.57 5.31 -3.50
N GLY A 195 -13.39 5.75 -3.08
CA GLY A 195 -12.14 5.56 -3.78
C GLY A 195 -11.32 4.35 -3.29
N ASN A 196 -10.15 4.21 -3.89
CA ASN A 196 -9.16 3.20 -3.55
C ASN A 196 -7.73 3.73 -3.77
N LEU A 197 -6.79 3.24 -2.98
CA LEU A 197 -5.36 3.48 -3.13
C LEU A 197 -4.62 2.14 -3.18
N GLY A 198 -3.62 2.02 -4.03
CA GLY A 198 -2.79 0.82 -4.09
C GLY A 198 -1.48 1.03 -4.83
N GLY A 199 -0.64 0.01 -4.75
CA GLY A 199 0.69 0.00 -5.35
C GLY A 199 1.39 -1.33 -5.15
N PHE A 200 2.71 -1.32 -5.27
CA PHE A 200 3.56 -2.49 -5.16
C PHE A 200 4.72 -2.24 -4.20
N VAL A 201 5.14 -3.28 -3.49
CA VAL A 201 6.49 -3.34 -2.91
C VAL A 201 7.27 -4.33 -3.75
N TYR A 202 8.41 -3.93 -4.29
CA TYR A 202 9.17 -4.72 -5.26
C TYR A 202 10.67 -4.55 -5.09
N GLU A 203 11.40 -5.49 -5.65
CA GLU A 203 12.86 -5.49 -5.64
C GLU A 203 13.37 -4.60 -6.76
N ASP A 204 13.83 -3.39 -6.42
CA ASP A 204 14.38 -2.42 -7.37
C ASP A 204 15.88 -2.69 -7.55
N ASP A 205 16.24 -3.78 -8.23
CA ASP A 205 17.62 -4.26 -8.32
C ASP A 205 18.57 -3.22 -8.93
N ASN A 206 18.05 -2.24 -9.69
CA ASN A 206 18.85 -1.21 -10.33
C ASN A 206 18.68 0.20 -9.74
N ASP A 207 17.92 0.33 -8.64
CA ASP A 207 17.66 1.56 -7.88
C ASP A 207 17.17 2.71 -8.79
N ASN A 208 16.26 2.43 -9.72
CA ASN A 208 15.73 3.45 -10.62
C ASN A 208 14.33 3.96 -10.24
N GLY A 209 13.62 3.27 -9.34
CA GLY A 209 12.26 3.58 -8.94
C GLY A 209 11.21 3.28 -10.01
N GLU A 210 11.50 2.37 -10.95
CA GLU A 210 10.57 1.82 -11.94
C GLU A 210 10.57 0.29 -11.86
N ILE A 211 9.39 -0.34 -11.96
CA ILE A 211 9.31 -1.81 -11.99
C ILE A 211 9.77 -2.32 -13.35
N ASP A 212 10.95 -2.91 -13.39
CA ASP A 212 11.57 -3.45 -14.59
C ASP A 212 11.27 -4.94 -14.83
N LEU A 213 11.55 -5.40 -16.05
CA LEU A 213 11.40 -6.83 -16.38
C LEU A 213 12.40 -7.67 -15.60
N GLY A 214 11.89 -8.52 -14.70
CA GLY A 214 12.69 -9.42 -13.88
C GLY A 214 12.67 -9.05 -12.40
N GLU A 215 12.26 -7.83 -12.07
CA GLU A 215 12.08 -7.38 -10.69
C GLU A 215 10.84 -8.01 -10.07
N ALA A 216 11.03 -8.68 -8.94
CA ALA A 216 9.97 -9.42 -8.28
C ALA A 216 9.25 -8.55 -7.25
N GLY A 217 7.95 -8.81 -7.07
CA GLY A 217 7.21 -8.25 -5.94
C GLY A 217 7.62 -8.90 -4.63
N ILE A 218 7.63 -8.12 -3.55
CA ILE A 218 7.97 -8.60 -2.20
C ILE A 218 6.68 -8.86 -1.44
N ALA A 219 6.43 -10.13 -1.11
CA ALA A 219 5.21 -10.56 -0.44
C ALA A 219 5.25 -10.37 1.08
N GLY A 220 4.09 -10.16 1.69
CA GLY A 220 3.93 -10.10 3.15
C GLY A 220 4.47 -8.83 3.82
N VAL A 221 4.78 -7.79 3.05
CA VAL A 221 5.23 -6.49 3.56
C VAL A 221 4.05 -5.75 4.16
N THR A 222 4.21 -5.22 5.37
CA THR A 222 3.14 -4.49 6.07
C THR A 222 3.05 -3.07 5.54
N VAL A 223 1.86 -2.67 5.08
CA VAL A 223 1.56 -1.33 4.60
C VAL A 223 0.40 -0.75 5.40
N THR A 224 0.57 0.46 5.92
CA THR A 224 -0.40 1.14 6.76
C THR A 224 -0.93 2.39 6.06
N LEU A 225 -2.25 2.54 6.01
CA LEU A 225 -2.93 3.75 5.60
C LEU A 225 -3.43 4.51 6.83
N THR A 226 -3.05 5.78 6.93
CA THR A 226 -3.62 6.73 7.91
C THR A 226 -4.21 7.94 7.21
N GLY A 227 -5.09 8.68 7.87
CA GLY A 227 -5.63 9.92 7.29
C GLY A 227 -6.84 10.46 8.02
N VAL A 228 -7.47 11.47 7.41
CA VAL A 228 -8.74 12.04 7.84
C VAL A 228 -9.66 12.10 6.63
N ASN A 229 -10.87 11.56 6.78
CA ASN A 229 -11.87 11.57 5.71
C ASN A 229 -12.70 12.87 5.69
N ASP A 230 -13.60 12.98 4.71
CA ASP A 230 -14.54 14.09 4.52
C ASP A 230 -15.52 14.29 5.69
N ALA A 231 -15.69 13.27 6.53
CA ALA A 231 -16.46 13.32 7.76
C ALA A 231 -15.64 13.72 8.99
N GLY A 232 -14.35 14.09 8.81
CA GLY A 232 -13.46 14.45 9.92
C GLY A 232 -12.99 13.25 10.76
N GLN A 233 -13.30 12.02 10.35
CA GLN A 233 -12.92 10.81 11.08
C GLN A 233 -11.48 10.41 10.77
N THR A 234 -10.72 10.08 11.81
CA THR A 234 -9.39 9.48 11.64
C THR A 234 -9.50 8.08 11.07
N VAL A 235 -8.71 7.79 10.05
CA VAL A 235 -8.59 6.48 9.42
C VAL A 235 -7.26 5.85 9.80
N HIS A 236 -7.28 4.55 10.14
CA HIS A 236 -6.10 3.73 10.35
C HIS A 236 -6.39 2.30 9.87
N VAL A 237 -5.79 1.90 8.75
CA VAL A 237 -5.98 0.58 8.14
C VAL A 237 -4.62 -0.04 7.87
N VAL A 238 -4.47 -1.33 8.17
CA VAL A 238 -3.25 -2.09 7.89
C VAL A 238 -3.58 -3.18 6.89
N THR A 239 -2.70 -3.36 5.90
CA THR A 239 -2.76 -4.47 4.95
C THR A 239 -1.36 -5.06 4.75
N THR A 240 -1.27 -6.16 4.02
CA THR A 240 0.00 -6.78 3.62
C THR A 240 0.04 -6.98 2.12
N THR A 241 1.22 -6.91 1.51
CA THR A 241 1.39 -7.23 0.10
C THR A 241 1.11 -8.70 -0.20
N ASP A 242 0.56 -8.97 -1.39
CA ASP A 242 0.31 -10.32 -1.89
C ASP A 242 1.57 -10.99 -2.47
N GLU A 243 1.43 -12.18 -3.07
CA GLU A 243 2.54 -12.95 -3.66
C GLU A 243 3.25 -12.25 -4.82
N PHE A 244 2.64 -11.21 -5.40
CA PHE A 244 3.20 -10.38 -6.46
C PHE A 244 3.61 -8.98 -5.94
N GLY A 245 3.68 -8.79 -4.62
CA GLY A 245 4.04 -7.53 -4.00
C GLY A 245 2.95 -6.46 -4.03
N SER A 246 1.74 -6.77 -4.50
CA SER A 246 0.67 -5.79 -4.62
C SER A 246 -0.06 -5.55 -3.31
N TYR A 247 -0.44 -4.31 -3.04
CA TYR A 247 -1.34 -3.96 -1.94
C TYR A 247 -2.43 -2.99 -2.39
N VAL A 248 -3.58 -3.03 -1.71
CA VAL A 248 -4.71 -2.13 -1.98
C VAL A 248 -5.54 -1.85 -0.73
N PHE A 249 -5.96 -0.59 -0.61
CA PHE A 249 -6.94 -0.11 0.35
C PHE A 249 -8.24 0.20 -0.39
N HIS A 250 -9.28 -0.58 -0.11
CA HIS A 250 -10.61 -0.41 -0.72
C HIS A 250 -11.51 0.48 0.13
N ASN A 251 -12.59 0.97 -0.50
CA ASN A 251 -13.70 1.62 0.19
C ASN A 251 -13.27 2.85 1.00
N LEU A 252 -12.38 3.67 0.43
CA LEU A 252 -11.93 4.90 1.06
C LEU A 252 -12.92 6.03 0.76
N ARG A 253 -13.39 6.70 1.80
CA ARG A 253 -14.15 7.96 1.62
C ARG A 253 -13.22 9.03 1.03
N PRO A 254 -13.76 10.10 0.43
CA PRO A 254 -12.96 11.26 0.10
C PRO A 254 -12.23 11.76 1.34
N GLY A 255 -11.01 12.27 1.19
CA GLY A 255 -10.17 12.62 2.32
C GLY A 255 -8.71 12.86 1.95
N THR A 256 -7.89 13.09 2.97
CA THR A 256 -6.44 13.19 2.81
C THR A 256 -5.77 12.05 3.58
N TYR A 257 -4.91 11.31 2.88
CA TYR A 257 -4.34 10.07 3.34
C TYR A 257 -2.82 10.04 3.25
N THR A 258 -2.24 9.14 4.05
CA THR A 258 -0.83 8.80 4.09
C THR A 258 -0.70 7.29 4.04
N ILE A 259 0.15 6.78 3.14
CA ILE A 259 0.53 5.37 3.05
C ILE A 259 1.96 5.25 3.60
N THR A 260 2.18 4.32 4.53
CA THR A 260 3.49 4.05 5.12
C THR A 260 3.82 2.57 4.98
N GLN A 261 5.00 2.26 4.45
CA GLN A 261 5.56 0.93 4.46
C GLN A 261 6.28 0.66 5.78
N THR A 262 6.21 -0.58 6.27
CA THR A 262 7.22 -1.09 7.21
C THR A 262 8.34 -1.77 6.43
N GLN A 263 9.56 -1.21 6.49
CA GLN A 263 10.76 -1.75 5.84
C GLN A 263 10.81 -3.29 5.92
N PRO A 264 10.79 -4.00 4.78
CA PRO A 264 10.88 -5.44 4.77
C PRO A 264 12.25 -5.92 5.25
N ALA A 265 12.25 -6.99 6.05
CA ALA A 265 13.49 -7.60 6.54
C ALA A 265 14.29 -8.22 5.40
N GLY A 266 15.61 -8.02 5.39
CA GLY A 266 16.48 -8.49 4.31
C GLY A 266 16.57 -7.55 3.11
N TYR A 267 16.00 -6.35 3.24
CA TYR A 267 16.05 -5.28 2.24
C TYR A 267 16.44 -3.96 2.91
N ASN A 268 17.10 -3.11 2.14
CA ASN A 268 17.32 -1.70 2.45
C ASN A 268 16.37 -0.87 1.58
N ASP A 269 15.94 0.26 2.12
CA ASP A 269 15.23 1.33 1.40
C ASP A 269 15.91 1.65 0.05
N GLY A 270 15.10 1.63 -1.02
CA GLY A 270 15.48 2.02 -2.37
C GLY A 270 14.69 3.25 -2.83
N ARG A 271 14.29 3.28 -4.11
CA ARG A 271 13.54 4.42 -4.67
C ARG A 271 12.04 4.17 -4.73
N ASP A 272 11.32 5.08 -4.09
CA ASP A 272 9.86 5.11 -4.12
C ASP A 272 9.28 5.88 -5.32
N THR A 273 8.24 5.33 -5.92
CA THR A 273 7.49 5.93 -7.04
C THR A 273 6.16 6.51 -6.55
N LEU A 274 5.94 7.80 -6.81
CA LEU A 274 4.69 8.46 -6.45
C LEU A 274 3.52 7.99 -7.32
N GLY A 275 2.37 7.73 -6.69
CA GLY A 275 1.18 7.24 -7.38
C GLY A 275 0.39 8.28 -8.19
N THR A 276 -0.66 7.80 -8.87
CA THR A 276 -1.42 8.53 -9.89
C THR A 276 -2.23 9.71 -9.38
N LEU A 277 -2.59 9.74 -8.09
CA LEU A 277 -3.28 10.89 -7.48
C LEU A 277 -2.29 11.91 -6.89
N GLY A 278 -0.98 11.71 -7.12
CA GLY A 278 0.06 12.59 -6.61
C GLY A 278 0.22 12.47 -5.09
N GLY A 279 0.53 13.60 -4.45
CA GLY A 279 0.94 13.67 -3.05
C GLY A 279 2.41 14.06 -2.94
N SER A 280 3.07 13.58 -1.90
CA SER A 280 4.51 13.77 -1.68
C SER A 280 5.13 12.48 -1.17
N ALA A 281 6.34 12.16 -1.64
CA ALA A 281 7.09 11.00 -1.20
C ALA A 281 8.14 11.39 -0.14
N GLY A 282 8.37 10.50 0.82
CA GLY A 282 9.51 10.45 1.73
C GLY A 282 9.96 9.01 1.86
N ASN A 283 10.98 8.74 2.68
CA ASN A 283 11.44 7.38 2.95
C ASN A 283 10.29 6.54 3.54
N ASP A 284 9.94 5.45 2.86
CA ASP A 284 8.86 4.52 3.23
C ASP A 284 7.48 5.17 3.38
N VAL A 285 7.24 6.34 2.77
CA VAL A 285 5.99 7.07 2.99
C VAL A 285 5.53 7.93 1.82
N PHE A 286 4.23 7.85 1.53
CA PHE A 286 3.52 8.78 0.67
C PHE A 286 2.48 9.54 1.49
N PHE A 287 2.53 10.87 1.51
CA PHE A 287 1.63 11.71 2.31
C PHE A 287 0.98 12.81 1.48
N ASN A 288 -0.05 13.45 2.05
CA ASN A 288 -0.91 14.44 1.38
C ASN A 288 -1.60 13.90 0.12
N ILE A 289 -1.96 12.60 0.12
CA ILE A 289 -2.73 12.00 -0.98
C ILE A 289 -4.19 12.42 -0.82
N VAL A 290 -4.71 13.22 -1.76
CA VAL A 290 -6.11 13.65 -1.76
C VAL A 290 -6.94 12.68 -2.59
N ILE A 291 -7.95 12.07 -1.96
CA ILE A 291 -8.97 11.25 -2.64
C ILE A 291 -10.25 12.08 -2.74
N ASN A 292 -10.79 12.23 -3.94
CA ASN A 292 -12.14 12.73 -4.19
C ASN A 292 -13.11 11.56 -4.42
N ALA A 293 -14.40 11.87 -4.56
CA ALA A 293 -15.44 10.87 -4.77
C ALA A 293 -15.13 9.99 -6.00
N GLY A 294 -15.03 8.68 -5.79
CA GLY A 294 -14.76 7.68 -6.83
C GLY A 294 -13.31 7.55 -7.31
N ASP A 295 -12.38 8.35 -6.77
CA ASP A 295 -10.99 8.37 -7.23
C ASP A 295 -10.29 7.01 -7.05
N LYS A 296 -9.41 6.68 -8.01
CA LYS A 296 -8.60 5.46 -7.98
C LYS A 296 -7.13 5.82 -8.11
N GLY A 297 -6.41 5.70 -7.00
CA GLY A 297 -4.97 5.89 -6.93
C GLY A 297 -4.24 4.57 -7.08
N PHE A 298 -3.33 4.52 -8.04
CA PHE A 298 -2.47 3.36 -8.30
C PHE A 298 -1.00 3.79 -8.32
N ASN A 299 -0.10 2.81 -8.31
CA ASN A 299 1.34 3.00 -8.47
C ASN A 299 2.03 3.81 -7.36
N TYR A 300 1.53 3.71 -6.12
CA TYR A 300 2.29 4.11 -4.94
C TYR A 300 3.30 3.00 -4.63
N ASN A 301 4.45 3.02 -5.28
CA ASN A 301 5.35 1.86 -5.27
C ASN A 301 6.57 2.09 -4.37
N PHE A 302 6.88 1.11 -3.53
CA PHE A 302 8.07 1.08 -2.71
C PHE A 302 9.12 0.19 -3.36
N GLY A 303 10.24 0.80 -3.76
CA GLY A 303 11.37 0.09 -4.38
C GLY A 303 12.39 -0.30 -3.32
N GLU A 304 12.74 -1.58 -3.27
CA GLU A 304 13.57 -2.15 -2.20
C GLU A 304 14.85 -2.77 -2.74
N LEU A 305 15.97 -2.47 -2.07
CA LEU A 305 17.29 -3.01 -2.40
C LEU A 305 17.62 -4.19 -1.52
N ARG A 306 17.84 -5.38 -2.08
CA ARG A 306 18.24 -6.56 -1.30
C ARG A 306 19.50 -6.30 -0.45
N GLU A 307 19.44 -6.69 0.82
CA GLU A 307 20.60 -6.61 1.71
C GLU A 307 21.73 -7.52 1.24
N SER A 308 22.97 -7.06 1.46
CA SER A 308 24.16 -7.89 1.26
C SER A 308 24.17 -9.03 2.28
N GLY A 309 24.41 -10.27 1.85
CA GLY A 309 24.43 -11.45 2.73
C GLY A 309 23.11 -12.21 2.83
N THR A 310 22.11 -11.91 2.00
CA THR A 310 20.96 -12.80 1.78
C THR A 310 21.38 -14.07 1.03
N GLY A 311 20.56 -15.13 1.08
CA GLY A 311 20.84 -16.38 0.37
C GLY A 311 20.79 -16.22 -1.15
N VAL A 312 21.45 -17.10 -1.91
CA VAL A 312 21.30 -17.16 -3.39
C VAL A 312 19.83 -17.40 -3.76
N HIS A 313 19.30 -16.64 -4.71
CA HIS A 313 17.95 -16.78 -5.26
C HIS A 313 17.92 -16.51 -6.77
N SER A 314 16.78 -16.78 -7.42
CA SER A 314 16.59 -16.60 -8.87
C SER A 314 17.11 -15.24 -9.34
N GLY A 315 17.81 -15.22 -10.46
CA GLY A 315 18.43 -14.01 -11.01
C GLY A 315 19.86 -13.72 -10.53
N ASP A 316 20.34 -14.36 -9.46
CA ASP A 316 21.71 -14.15 -8.97
C ASP A 316 22.77 -14.89 -9.80
N THR A 317 22.40 -15.93 -10.56
CA THR A 317 23.31 -16.80 -11.30
C THR A 317 22.72 -17.21 -12.64
N ALA A 318 23.43 -18.05 -13.39
CA ALA A 318 22.84 -18.71 -14.53
C ALA A 318 23.47 -20.08 -14.72
N THR A 319 22.68 -21.03 -15.20
CA THR A 319 23.16 -22.36 -15.53
C THR A 319 24.22 -22.32 -16.63
N ILE A 320 25.06 -23.36 -16.69
CA ILE A 320 26.06 -23.52 -17.75
C ILE A 320 25.44 -23.52 -19.17
N GLY A 321 24.13 -23.76 -19.29
CA GLY A 321 23.36 -23.67 -20.52
C GLY A 321 23.23 -22.25 -21.06
N PHE A 322 23.04 -21.26 -20.19
CA PHE A 322 23.06 -19.85 -20.54
C PHE A 322 24.46 -19.43 -20.98
N TRP A 323 25.48 -19.70 -20.16
CA TRP A 323 26.84 -19.22 -20.40
C TRP A 323 27.48 -19.76 -21.69
N GLN A 324 27.10 -20.97 -22.15
CA GLN A 324 27.59 -21.51 -23.42
C GLN A 324 26.81 -20.99 -24.65
N ASN A 325 25.59 -20.49 -24.47
CA ASN A 325 24.74 -20.07 -25.58
C ASN A 325 25.14 -18.68 -26.11
N LYS A 326 24.45 -18.21 -27.16
CA LYS A 326 24.75 -16.91 -27.79
C LYS A 326 24.63 -15.72 -26.81
N ASN A 327 23.65 -15.73 -25.91
CA ASN A 327 23.42 -14.65 -24.96
C ASN A 327 24.53 -14.59 -23.90
N GLY A 328 24.84 -15.71 -23.24
CA GLY A 328 25.93 -15.75 -22.26
C GLY A 328 27.28 -15.41 -22.87
N GLN A 329 27.57 -15.90 -24.08
CA GLN A 329 28.80 -15.55 -24.80
C GLN A 329 28.87 -14.08 -25.20
N ASN A 330 27.73 -13.44 -25.50
CA ASN A 330 27.67 -12.01 -25.78
C ASN A 330 27.90 -11.19 -24.50
N LEU A 331 27.28 -11.58 -23.38
CA LEU A 331 27.45 -10.91 -22.09
C LEU A 331 28.92 -10.93 -21.63
N ILE A 332 29.59 -12.10 -21.66
CA ILE A 332 31.02 -12.21 -21.31
C ILE A 332 31.87 -11.27 -22.19
N LYS A 333 31.53 -11.16 -23.48
CA LYS A 333 32.25 -10.29 -24.43
C LYS A 333 31.91 -8.81 -24.29
N ALA A 334 30.86 -8.43 -23.56
CA ALA A 334 30.41 -7.04 -23.47
C ALA A 334 31.03 -6.28 -22.29
N VAL A 335 31.27 -6.96 -21.16
CA VAL A 335 31.69 -6.31 -19.90
C VAL A 335 32.99 -5.51 -20.02
N ASN A 336 33.12 -4.42 -19.25
CA ASN A 336 34.33 -3.59 -19.15
C ASN A 336 34.97 -3.13 -20.47
N GLY A 337 34.16 -2.69 -21.43
CA GLY A 337 34.68 -2.14 -22.69
C GLY A 337 34.82 -3.18 -23.81
N GLY A 338 34.11 -4.30 -23.72
CA GLY A 338 33.86 -5.19 -24.85
C GLY A 338 34.90 -6.28 -25.06
N GLN A 339 34.86 -6.92 -26.23
CA GLN A 339 35.48 -8.24 -26.45
C GLN A 339 37.01 -8.29 -26.30
N ASN A 340 37.66 -7.13 -26.42
CA ASN A 340 39.12 -6.97 -26.34
C ASN A 340 39.60 -6.52 -24.95
N ALA A 341 38.69 -6.19 -24.03
CA ALA A 341 39.05 -5.83 -22.67
C ALA A 341 39.65 -7.04 -21.93
N THR A 342 40.56 -6.77 -21.00
CA THR A 342 41.27 -7.79 -20.22
C THR A 342 40.92 -7.76 -18.73
N VAL A 343 40.03 -6.86 -18.31
CA VAL A 343 39.68 -6.63 -16.90
C VAL A 343 39.10 -7.90 -16.27
N LEU A 344 38.18 -8.59 -16.95
CA LEU A 344 37.60 -9.85 -16.47
C LEU A 344 38.66 -10.95 -16.30
N GLY A 345 39.52 -11.14 -17.31
CA GLY A 345 40.59 -12.14 -17.25
C GLY A 345 41.59 -11.88 -16.13
N ASN A 346 41.96 -10.61 -15.92
CA ASN A 346 42.81 -10.19 -14.82
C ASN A 346 42.14 -10.37 -13.45
N TRP A 347 40.85 -10.04 -13.34
CA TRP A 347 40.09 -10.21 -12.11
C TRP A 347 40.02 -11.70 -11.72
N LEU A 348 39.60 -12.57 -12.65
CA LEU A 348 39.57 -14.03 -12.44
C LEU A 348 40.94 -14.56 -12.01
N ALA A 349 42.01 -14.14 -12.68
CA ALA A 349 43.36 -14.57 -12.38
C ALA A 349 43.88 -14.09 -11.01
N SER A 350 43.45 -12.90 -10.56
CA SER A 350 43.87 -12.35 -9.27
C SER A 350 43.06 -12.92 -8.10
N MET A 351 41.75 -13.11 -8.28
CA MET A 351 40.86 -13.63 -7.26
C MET A 351 41.03 -15.13 -7.05
N PHE A 352 41.37 -15.85 -8.12
CA PHE A 352 41.49 -17.32 -8.13
C PHE A 352 42.83 -17.75 -8.75
N PRO A 353 43.96 -17.51 -8.06
CA PRO A 353 45.29 -17.71 -8.62
C PRO A 353 45.60 -19.16 -9.01
N ASN A 354 44.99 -20.15 -8.37
CA ASN A 354 45.24 -21.57 -8.64
C ASN A 354 44.32 -22.15 -9.73
N MET A 355 43.10 -21.63 -9.89
CA MET A 355 42.17 -22.02 -10.96
C MET A 355 42.43 -21.28 -12.26
N TYR A 356 42.71 -19.97 -12.19
CA TYR A 356 42.74 -19.08 -13.35
C TYR A 356 43.95 -18.13 -13.39
N GLY A 357 44.83 -18.11 -12.40
CA GLY A 357 45.96 -17.18 -12.34
C GLY A 357 47.33 -17.79 -12.59
N ALA A 358 48.36 -17.19 -11.97
CA ALA A 358 49.76 -17.57 -12.18
C ALA A 358 50.04 -19.05 -11.85
N ASN A 359 49.26 -19.65 -10.94
CA ASN A 359 49.41 -21.04 -10.53
C ASN A 359 48.49 -21.99 -11.31
N ALA A 360 47.77 -21.50 -12.32
CA ALA A 360 46.82 -22.29 -13.11
C ALA A 360 47.43 -23.02 -14.31
N GLY A 361 48.74 -22.90 -14.53
CA GLY A 361 49.42 -23.51 -15.67
C GLY A 361 48.82 -23.07 -17.00
N VAL A 362 48.35 -24.04 -17.81
CA VAL A 362 47.76 -23.77 -19.13
C VAL A 362 46.41 -23.04 -19.05
N HIS A 363 45.79 -23.00 -17.87
CA HIS A 363 44.49 -22.36 -17.64
C HIS A 363 44.60 -20.90 -17.16
N ASN A 364 45.80 -20.31 -17.17
CA ASN A 364 46.02 -18.94 -16.75
C ASN A 364 45.29 -17.94 -17.68
N LEU A 365 44.43 -17.11 -17.08
CA LEU A 365 43.61 -16.08 -17.70
C LEU A 365 44.16 -14.65 -17.54
N ALA A 366 45.29 -14.48 -16.85
CA ALA A 366 45.94 -13.17 -16.73
C ALA A 366 46.25 -12.60 -18.12
N GLY A 367 45.83 -11.35 -18.36
CA GLY A 367 45.97 -10.64 -19.63
C GLY A 367 45.11 -11.17 -20.77
N LYS A 368 44.27 -12.19 -20.56
CA LYS A 368 43.36 -12.70 -21.59
C LYS A 368 42.21 -11.71 -21.84
N THR A 369 41.80 -11.60 -23.10
CA THR A 369 40.65 -10.77 -23.47
C THR A 369 39.34 -11.46 -23.10
N ASN A 370 38.26 -10.70 -22.99
CA ASN A 370 36.92 -11.24 -22.77
C ASN A 370 36.53 -12.31 -23.79
N ALA A 371 36.91 -12.14 -25.07
CA ALA A 371 36.69 -13.16 -26.10
C ALA A 371 37.46 -14.47 -25.80
N GLN A 372 38.66 -14.38 -25.24
CA GLN A 372 39.46 -15.54 -24.84
C GLN A 372 38.90 -16.21 -23.58
N VAL A 373 38.41 -15.43 -22.60
CA VAL A 373 37.71 -15.96 -21.41
C VAL A 373 36.43 -16.69 -21.83
N ALA A 374 35.65 -16.11 -22.76
CA ALA A 374 34.45 -16.74 -23.30
C ALA A 374 34.78 -18.08 -23.99
N GLN A 375 35.88 -18.14 -24.74
CA GLN A 375 36.35 -19.37 -25.38
C GLN A 375 36.84 -20.42 -24.38
N GLU A 376 37.48 -20.01 -23.29
CA GLU A 376 37.87 -20.91 -22.19
C GLU A 376 36.63 -21.57 -21.55
N PHE A 377 35.55 -20.80 -21.33
CA PHE A 377 34.29 -21.36 -20.84
C PHE A 377 33.76 -22.46 -21.76
N ILE A 378 33.78 -22.23 -23.09
CA ILE A 378 33.34 -23.23 -24.08
C ILE A 378 34.22 -24.48 -24.04
N THR A 379 35.53 -24.34 -23.84
CA THR A 379 36.45 -25.48 -23.68
C THR A 379 36.05 -26.35 -22.48
N ARG A 380 35.78 -25.71 -21.34
CA ARG A 380 35.33 -26.39 -20.10
C ARG A 380 33.95 -27.01 -20.26
N PHE A 381 33.05 -26.36 -20.99
CA PHE A 381 31.70 -26.89 -21.25
C PHE A 381 31.71 -28.12 -22.17
N LYS A 382 32.66 -28.22 -23.11
CA LYS A 382 32.69 -29.32 -24.11
C LYS A 382 33.23 -30.65 -23.58
N VAL A 383 33.68 -30.71 -22.32
CA VAL A 383 34.13 -31.97 -21.70
C VAL A 383 32.99 -32.99 -21.64
N LYS A 384 33.34 -34.27 -21.75
CA LYS A 384 32.40 -35.38 -21.58
C LYS A 384 32.25 -35.70 -20.10
N GLY A 385 31.03 -36.02 -19.65
CA GLY A 385 30.74 -36.35 -18.25
C GLY A 385 30.47 -35.11 -17.40
N GLN A 386 30.78 -35.18 -16.11
CA GLN A 386 30.56 -34.10 -15.15
C GLN A 386 31.33 -32.83 -15.55
N LYS A 387 30.64 -31.70 -15.59
CA LYS A 387 31.17 -30.40 -16.05
C LYS A 387 31.48 -29.44 -14.91
N LEU A 388 32.06 -29.96 -13.82
CA LEU A 388 32.37 -29.17 -12.61
C LEU A 388 33.13 -27.89 -12.95
N ASP A 389 34.18 -27.96 -13.77
CA ASP A 389 34.97 -26.81 -14.17
C ASP A 389 34.15 -25.70 -14.87
N ALA A 390 33.10 -26.07 -15.61
CA ALA A 390 32.18 -25.12 -16.22
C ALA A 390 31.17 -24.56 -15.18
N GLN A 391 30.71 -25.39 -14.24
CA GLN A 391 29.83 -24.96 -13.14
C GLN A 391 30.52 -23.92 -12.23
N VAL A 392 31.79 -24.16 -11.87
CA VAL A 392 32.62 -23.23 -11.09
C VAL A 392 32.82 -21.91 -11.84
N MET A 393 33.18 -21.98 -13.13
CA MET A 393 33.38 -20.78 -13.94
C MET A 393 32.08 -20.00 -14.15
N ALA A 394 30.94 -20.67 -14.28
CA ALA A 394 29.63 -20.03 -14.38
C ALA A 394 29.32 -19.18 -13.13
N VAL A 395 29.57 -19.72 -11.92
CA VAL A 395 29.38 -18.97 -10.68
C VAL A 395 30.37 -17.80 -10.56
N ALA A 396 31.63 -17.99 -10.96
CA ALA A 396 32.61 -16.90 -10.97
C ALA A 396 32.23 -15.77 -11.95
N LEU A 397 31.68 -16.13 -13.11
CA LEU A 397 31.15 -15.16 -14.08
C LEU A 397 29.92 -14.44 -13.53
N ALA A 398 28.99 -15.16 -12.89
CA ALA A 398 27.83 -14.57 -12.22
C ALA A 398 28.27 -13.51 -11.21
N CYS A 399 29.19 -13.83 -10.29
CA CYS A 399 29.74 -12.89 -9.31
C CYS A 399 30.32 -11.62 -9.94
N TYR A 400 30.90 -11.73 -11.14
CA TYR A 400 31.48 -10.58 -11.83
C TYR A 400 30.43 -9.73 -12.53
N VAL A 401 29.47 -10.35 -13.23
CA VAL A 401 28.51 -9.61 -14.06
C VAL A 401 27.37 -8.97 -13.26
N THR A 402 27.07 -9.51 -12.07
CA THR A 402 26.04 -9.00 -11.15
C THR A 402 26.54 -7.88 -10.25
N ASP A 403 27.84 -7.59 -10.24
CA ASP A 403 28.41 -6.42 -9.58
C ASP A 403 28.64 -5.31 -10.62
N PRO A 404 27.83 -4.22 -10.63
CA PRO A 404 27.96 -3.15 -11.62
C PRO A 404 29.33 -2.48 -11.63
N THR A 405 30.00 -2.43 -10.47
CA THR A 405 31.32 -1.81 -10.32
C THR A 405 32.42 -2.67 -10.95
N LEU A 406 32.28 -4.00 -10.85
CA LEU A 406 33.19 -4.94 -11.51
C LEU A 406 32.89 -5.06 -12.99
N ALA A 407 31.61 -5.11 -13.40
CA ALA A 407 31.19 -5.32 -14.80
C ALA A 407 31.36 -4.07 -15.69
N GLY A 408 31.50 -2.88 -15.08
CA GLY A 408 31.58 -1.61 -15.79
C GLY A 408 30.21 -1.15 -16.32
N GLY A 409 29.13 -1.47 -15.60
CA GLY A 409 27.75 -1.09 -15.93
C GLY A 409 26.72 -2.21 -15.68
N SER A 410 25.47 -1.95 -16.06
CA SER A 410 24.29 -2.82 -15.81
C SER A 410 23.99 -3.81 -16.95
N MET A 411 25.00 -4.21 -17.72
CA MET A 411 24.82 -5.03 -18.93
C MET A 411 24.16 -6.39 -18.68
N ALA A 412 24.25 -6.93 -17.47
CA ALA A 412 23.68 -8.22 -17.12
C ALA A 412 22.16 -8.15 -16.87
N ALA A 413 21.63 -6.99 -16.46
CA ALA A 413 20.20 -6.80 -16.20
C ALA A 413 19.33 -7.12 -17.43
N GLN A 414 19.78 -6.77 -18.65
CA GLN A 414 19.05 -7.08 -19.88
C GLN A 414 18.87 -8.59 -20.16
N TYR A 415 19.61 -9.44 -19.44
CA TYR A 415 19.54 -10.90 -19.53
C TYR A 415 18.79 -11.52 -18.33
N GLY A 416 18.25 -10.71 -17.41
CA GLY A 416 17.52 -11.16 -16.23
C GLY A 416 18.35 -11.26 -14.94
N PHE A 417 19.61 -10.81 -14.95
CA PHE A 417 20.44 -10.84 -13.74
C PHE A 417 20.09 -9.72 -12.77
N ASN A 418 19.99 -10.06 -11.49
CA ASN A 418 19.83 -9.11 -10.40
C ASN A 418 21.19 -8.46 -10.11
N LEU A 419 21.22 -7.14 -10.01
CA LEU A 419 22.46 -6.39 -9.79
C LEU A 419 22.54 -5.91 -8.34
N SER A 420 23.71 -5.98 -7.74
CA SER A 420 23.91 -5.42 -6.39
C SER A 420 25.38 -5.15 -6.10
N ALA A 421 25.65 -4.34 -5.07
CA ALA A 421 27.02 -4.15 -4.59
C ALA A 421 27.60 -5.50 -4.09
N GLY A 422 28.73 -5.92 -4.68
CA GLY A 422 29.34 -7.24 -4.42
C GLY A 422 28.74 -8.40 -5.21
N GLY A 423 27.64 -8.16 -5.94
CA GLY A 423 26.94 -9.14 -6.78
C GLY A 423 26.60 -10.45 -6.06
N THR A 424 26.50 -11.52 -6.84
CA THR A 424 26.35 -12.92 -6.37
C THR A 424 27.42 -13.28 -5.34
N GLY A 425 28.62 -12.70 -5.44
CA GLY A 425 29.74 -13.01 -4.56
C GLY A 425 29.45 -12.74 -3.09
N ALA A 426 28.55 -11.79 -2.79
CA ALA A 426 28.10 -11.45 -1.45
C ALA A 426 26.96 -12.34 -0.92
N ARG A 427 26.30 -13.12 -1.79
CA ARG A 427 25.19 -14.00 -1.38
C ARG A 427 25.68 -15.16 -0.54
N LEU A 428 24.88 -15.57 0.43
CA LEU A 428 25.15 -16.73 1.28
C LEU A 428 24.65 -18.02 0.63
N PHE A 429 25.37 -19.11 0.86
CA PHE A 429 24.95 -20.44 0.45
C PHE A 429 25.39 -21.47 1.49
N ASN A 430 24.46 -22.36 1.87
CA ASN A 430 24.77 -23.47 2.77
C ASN A 430 25.30 -24.65 1.96
N ILE A 431 26.53 -25.08 2.22
CA ILE A 431 27.17 -26.14 1.45
C ILE A 431 26.70 -27.56 1.80
N GLY A 432 25.75 -27.71 2.74
CA GLY A 432 25.19 -29.00 3.13
C GLY A 432 26.27 -29.99 3.58
N ASN A 433 26.22 -31.22 3.07
CA ASN A 433 27.18 -32.27 3.45
C ASN A 433 28.52 -32.22 2.69
N SER A 434 28.79 -31.15 1.94
CA SER A 434 29.95 -31.02 1.06
C SER A 434 31.15 -30.33 1.71
N GLY A 435 31.20 -30.21 3.04
CA GLY A 435 32.27 -29.53 3.80
C GLY A 435 33.68 -29.94 3.40
N ALA A 436 33.89 -31.24 3.17
CA ALA A 436 35.18 -31.78 2.78
C ALA A 436 35.73 -31.20 1.46
N ALA A 437 34.85 -30.85 0.49
CA ALA A 437 35.28 -30.23 -0.75
C ALA A 437 35.78 -28.79 -0.56
N PHE A 438 35.30 -28.09 0.48
CA PHE A 438 35.64 -26.68 0.70
C PHE A 438 36.56 -26.48 1.92
N GLY A 439 37.07 -27.56 2.50
CA GLY A 439 37.97 -27.49 3.67
C GLY A 439 37.30 -26.97 4.95
N VAL A 440 35.97 -27.12 5.07
CA VAL A 440 35.17 -26.63 6.21
C VAL A 440 34.25 -27.74 6.75
N ALA A 441 33.55 -27.47 7.85
CA ALA A 441 32.57 -28.39 8.40
C ALA A 441 31.31 -28.50 7.52
N ASN A 442 30.63 -29.64 7.56
CA ASN A 442 29.31 -29.78 6.92
C ASN A 442 28.31 -28.80 7.54
N GLY A 443 27.39 -28.30 6.73
CA GLY A 443 26.35 -27.35 7.11
C GLY A 443 26.84 -25.91 7.25
N THR A 444 28.11 -25.62 6.96
CA THR A 444 28.65 -24.26 7.00
C THR A 444 27.95 -23.39 5.96
N THR A 445 27.54 -22.19 6.35
CA THR A 445 27.10 -21.16 5.41
C THR A 445 28.27 -20.25 5.08
N LEU A 446 28.56 -20.09 3.80
CA LEU A 446 29.64 -19.25 3.28
C LEU A 446 29.07 -18.28 2.26
N THR A 447 29.76 -17.17 1.99
CA THR A 447 29.45 -16.39 0.79
C THR A 447 29.83 -17.19 -0.46
N VAL A 448 29.16 -16.94 -1.58
CA VAL A 448 29.50 -17.59 -2.86
C VAL A 448 30.96 -17.31 -3.24
N LEU A 449 31.47 -16.11 -2.95
CA LEU A 449 32.88 -15.79 -3.16
C LEU A 449 33.81 -16.64 -2.28
N GLN A 450 33.46 -16.87 -1.01
CA GLN A 450 34.22 -17.75 -0.12
C GLN A 450 34.21 -19.21 -0.61
N ILE A 451 33.11 -19.69 -1.19
CA ILE A 451 33.02 -21.02 -1.81
C ILE A 451 33.97 -21.14 -3.00
N LEU A 452 34.02 -20.11 -3.87
CA LEU A 452 34.98 -20.02 -4.97
C LEU A 452 36.43 -19.98 -4.49
N GLN A 453 36.74 -19.20 -3.44
CA GLN A 453 38.08 -19.12 -2.87
C GLN A 453 38.51 -20.44 -2.20
N ALA A 454 37.59 -21.13 -1.52
CA ALA A 454 37.84 -22.47 -0.97
C ALA A 454 38.15 -23.47 -2.09
N THR A 455 37.39 -23.43 -3.19
CA THR A 455 37.65 -24.26 -4.38
C THR A 455 39.00 -23.92 -5.02
N ASP A 456 39.38 -22.64 -5.07
CA ASP A 456 40.70 -22.21 -5.55
C ASP A 456 41.83 -22.81 -4.71
N SER A 457 41.69 -22.80 -3.39
CA SER A 457 42.71 -23.36 -2.49
C SER A 457 42.95 -24.87 -2.69
N MET A 458 41.95 -25.57 -3.24
CA MET A 458 41.99 -27.00 -3.54
C MET A 458 42.44 -27.30 -4.98
N ALA A 459 42.61 -26.27 -5.81
CA ALA A 459 43.08 -26.40 -7.18
C ALA A 459 44.61 -26.39 -7.25
N VAL A 460 45.18 -27.18 -8.15
CA VAL A 460 46.63 -27.15 -8.44
C VAL A 460 46.85 -27.21 -9.93
N ASN A 461 47.63 -26.28 -10.47
CA ASN A 461 47.87 -26.14 -11.91
C ASN A 461 46.56 -26.04 -12.72
N GLY A 462 45.55 -25.35 -12.19
CA GLY A 462 44.24 -25.19 -12.83
C GLY A 462 43.34 -26.43 -12.75
N VAL A 463 43.79 -27.50 -12.11
CA VAL A 463 43.04 -28.75 -11.96
C VAL A 463 42.33 -28.78 -10.61
N LEU A 464 41.01 -28.87 -10.65
CA LEU A 464 40.18 -28.99 -9.44
C LEU A 464 40.36 -30.35 -8.75
N TYR A 465 40.71 -30.30 -7.47
CA TYR A 465 40.79 -31.44 -6.55
C TYR A 465 41.71 -32.58 -6.99
N PHE A 466 42.72 -32.31 -7.84
CA PHE A 466 43.60 -33.33 -8.42
C PHE A 466 42.84 -34.53 -9.04
N TYR A 467 41.68 -34.27 -9.65
CA TYR A 467 40.78 -35.31 -10.18
C TYR A 467 40.21 -36.28 -9.14
N ASN A 468 40.25 -35.97 -7.84
CA ASN A 468 39.60 -36.79 -6.80
C ASN A 468 38.08 -36.87 -7.06
N PRO A 469 37.52 -38.05 -7.38
CA PRO A 469 36.11 -38.16 -7.78
C PRO A 469 35.13 -37.77 -6.67
N SER A 470 35.44 -38.12 -5.41
CA SER A 470 34.57 -37.84 -4.28
C SER A 470 34.45 -36.34 -4.00
N LEU A 471 35.58 -35.62 -3.94
CA LEU A 471 35.57 -34.17 -3.71
C LEU A 471 34.94 -33.41 -4.89
N ARG A 472 35.21 -33.87 -6.13
CA ARG A 472 34.60 -33.28 -7.33
C ARG A 472 33.08 -33.45 -7.36
N ASN A 473 32.56 -34.59 -6.93
CA ASN A 473 31.11 -34.81 -6.83
C ASN A 473 30.46 -33.87 -5.80
N LEU A 474 31.03 -33.78 -4.60
CA LEU A 474 30.55 -32.89 -3.55
C LEU A 474 30.56 -31.42 -3.99
N ALA A 475 31.63 -30.98 -4.65
CA ALA A 475 31.71 -29.63 -5.20
C ALA A 475 30.68 -29.42 -6.32
N ASN A 476 30.50 -30.41 -7.20
CA ASN A 476 29.56 -30.31 -8.31
C ASN A 476 28.12 -30.17 -7.82
N GLU A 477 27.73 -30.91 -6.77
CA GLU A 477 26.41 -30.78 -6.16
C GLU A 477 26.14 -29.35 -5.66
N VAL A 478 27.11 -28.73 -4.98
CA VAL A 478 27.00 -27.34 -4.50
C VAL A 478 26.93 -26.35 -5.65
N TYR A 479 27.85 -26.42 -6.61
CA TYR A 479 27.85 -25.46 -7.72
C TYR A 479 26.65 -25.62 -8.67
N THR A 480 26.17 -26.85 -8.88
CA THR A 480 24.91 -27.08 -9.59
C THR A 480 23.75 -26.47 -8.83
N SER A 481 23.65 -26.69 -7.51
CA SER A 481 22.59 -26.11 -6.69
C SER A 481 22.63 -24.59 -6.67
N ILE A 482 23.81 -23.96 -6.58
CA ILE A 482 23.95 -22.49 -6.68
C ILE A 482 23.41 -21.99 -8.02
N ASN A 483 23.89 -22.57 -9.13
CA ASN A 483 23.49 -22.14 -10.48
C ASN A 483 22.02 -22.40 -10.82
N GLU A 484 21.41 -23.44 -10.24
CA GLU A 484 19.99 -23.75 -10.44
C GLU A 484 19.09 -22.92 -9.52
N THR A 485 19.50 -22.70 -8.27
CA THR A 485 18.74 -21.87 -7.31
C THR A 485 18.68 -20.42 -7.80
N GLY A 486 19.78 -19.94 -8.37
CA GLY A 486 19.86 -18.58 -8.85
C GLY A 486 19.66 -18.41 -10.34
N ASP A 487 19.17 -19.40 -11.09
CA ASP A 487 19.05 -19.30 -12.55
C ASP A 487 18.16 -18.12 -12.99
N ILE A 488 18.44 -17.61 -14.20
CA ILE A 488 17.69 -16.57 -14.92
C ILE A 488 16.71 -17.14 -15.95
#